data_AF-A0A953DEU1-F1
#
_entry.id   AF-A0A953DEU1-F1
#
_cell.length_a   1.000
_cell.length_b   1.000
_cell.length_c   1.000
_cell.angle_alpha   90.00
_cell.angle_beta   90.00
_cell.angle_gamma   90.00
#
_symmetry.space_group_name_H-M   'P 1'
#
loop_
_entity.id
_entity.type
_entity.pdbx_description
1 polymer ?
#
loop_
_entity_poly.entity_id
_entity_poly.type
_entity_poly.pdbx_seq_one_letter_code
_entity_poly.pdbx_strand_id
1 'polypeptide(L)'
;MQFHTLKRKTPNKKSKQVGRGGTRGKTSGRGTKGQNARSGRKKRPELRDFIKRVPKLRGRGKSSLKSRQAKLTGPALTTYLAERKARS
;
A
#
# COMPACT_ATOMS: atom_id res chain seq x y z
N MET A 1 -19.78 -31.52 3.92
CA MET A 1 -18.64 -31.22 3.01
C MET A 1 -17.39 -31.87 3.58
N GLN A 2 -16.63 -32.59 2.77
CA GLN A 2 -15.42 -33.29 3.24
C GLN A 2 -14.17 -32.41 3.04
N PHE A 3 -13.23 -32.37 4.01
CA PHE A 3 -12.07 -31.49 3.95
C PHE A 3 -11.21 -31.67 2.69
N HIS A 4 -11.06 -32.90 2.20
CA HIS A 4 -10.28 -33.20 0.99
C HIS A 4 -10.94 -32.70 -0.32
N THR A 5 -12.19 -32.27 -0.27
CA THR A 5 -12.93 -31.75 -1.43
C THR A 5 -12.89 -30.23 -1.55
N LEU A 6 -12.36 -29.54 -0.52
CA LEU A 6 -12.35 -28.08 -0.49
C LEU A 6 -11.32 -27.52 -1.47
N LYS A 7 -11.80 -27.01 -2.62
CA LYS A 7 -10.99 -26.30 -3.60
C LYS A 7 -11.30 -24.80 -3.54
N ARG A 8 -10.26 -23.99 -3.63
CA ARG A 8 -10.38 -22.52 -3.66
C ARG A 8 -10.87 -22.06 -5.04
N LYS A 9 -11.82 -21.12 -5.06
CA LYS A 9 -12.29 -20.46 -6.30
C LYS A 9 -11.23 -19.53 -6.90
N THR A 10 -10.47 -18.84 -6.05
CA THR A 10 -9.39 -17.92 -6.46
C THR A 10 -8.02 -18.45 -6.00
N PRO A 11 -7.03 -18.61 -6.91
CA PRO A 11 -5.71 -19.11 -6.53
C PRO A 11 -4.87 -18.03 -5.82
N ASN A 12 -4.05 -18.45 -4.85
CA ASN A 12 -3.10 -17.53 -4.22
C ASN A 12 -1.90 -17.31 -5.14
N LYS A 13 -1.43 -16.06 -5.18
CA LYS A 13 -0.19 -15.71 -5.85
C LYS A 13 1.00 -16.19 -5.01
N LYS A 14 1.86 -17.02 -5.59
CA LYS A 14 3.13 -17.44 -4.97
C LYS A 14 4.18 -16.32 -5.12
N SER A 15 5.07 -16.19 -4.13
CA SER A 15 6.21 -15.28 -4.23
C SER A 15 7.21 -15.78 -5.29
N LYS A 16 7.91 -14.86 -5.95
CA LYS A 16 8.96 -15.20 -6.91
C LYS A 16 10.24 -15.52 -6.14
N GLN A 17 10.74 -16.74 -6.28
CA GLN A 17 12.05 -17.12 -5.75
C GLN A 17 13.14 -16.59 -6.69
N VAL A 18 14.12 -15.88 -6.14
CA VAL A 18 15.22 -15.26 -6.89
C VAL A 18 16.52 -15.97 -6.53
N GLY A 19 17.45 -16.15 -7.49
CA GLY A 19 18.69 -16.89 -7.24
C GLY A 19 18.51 -18.41 -7.19
N ARG A 20 17.53 -18.96 -7.92
CA ARG A 20 17.22 -20.40 -8.03
C ARG A 20 17.04 -20.82 -9.49
N GLY A 21 18.05 -20.54 -10.33
CA GLY A 21 18.00 -20.84 -11.77
C GLY A 21 17.11 -19.90 -12.60
N GLY A 22 17.08 -20.11 -13.92
CA GLY A 22 16.26 -19.37 -14.87
C GLY A 22 16.64 -17.88 -15.03
N THR A 23 15.65 -17.06 -15.43
CA THR A 23 15.83 -15.64 -15.82
C THR A 23 16.45 -14.74 -14.75
N ARG A 24 16.30 -15.08 -13.46
CA ARG A 24 16.89 -14.33 -12.33
C ARG A 24 17.78 -15.23 -11.46
N GLY A 25 18.41 -16.24 -12.06
CA GLY A 25 19.32 -17.17 -11.38
C GLY A 25 20.64 -16.50 -11.01
N LYS A 26 21.46 -16.14 -12.01
CA LYS A 26 22.84 -15.68 -11.80
C LYS A 26 22.92 -14.28 -11.17
N THR A 27 22.24 -13.30 -11.75
CA THR A 27 22.34 -11.88 -11.33
C THR A 27 21.17 -11.41 -10.47
N SER A 28 20.20 -12.29 -10.20
CA SER A 28 18.97 -11.90 -9.49
C SER A 28 18.20 -10.73 -10.12
N GLY A 29 18.46 -10.42 -11.41
CA GLY A 29 17.91 -9.25 -12.10
C GLY A 29 18.61 -7.92 -11.78
N ARG A 30 19.78 -7.94 -11.15
CA ARG A 30 20.56 -6.74 -10.78
C ARG A 30 21.67 -6.36 -11.77
N GLY A 31 21.88 -7.18 -12.81
CA GLY A 31 23.01 -7.03 -13.74
C GLY A 31 24.30 -7.63 -13.19
N THR A 32 25.40 -7.48 -13.94
CA THR A 32 26.69 -8.13 -13.63
C THR A 32 27.50 -7.37 -12.57
N LYS A 33 27.69 -6.06 -12.76
CA LYS A 33 28.54 -5.20 -11.91
C LYS A 33 27.90 -3.82 -11.73
N GLY A 34 28.54 -2.98 -10.92
CA GLY A 34 28.12 -1.60 -10.67
C GLY A 34 27.60 -1.38 -9.25
N GLN A 35 27.45 -0.11 -8.88
CA GLN A 35 27.06 0.29 -7.52
C GLN A 35 25.69 -0.28 -7.10
N ASN A 36 24.77 -0.46 -8.05
CA ASN A 36 23.42 -0.99 -7.80
C ASN A 36 23.38 -2.52 -7.60
N ALA A 37 24.41 -3.24 -8.02
CA ALA A 37 24.47 -4.70 -7.91
C ALA A 37 25.07 -5.18 -6.57
N ARG A 38 25.72 -4.28 -5.82
CA ARG A 38 26.39 -4.61 -4.54
C ARG A 38 25.40 -4.58 -3.37
N SER A 39 25.63 -5.44 -2.38
CA SER A 39 24.88 -5.45 -1.13
C SER A 39 25.12 -4.16 -0.33
N GLY A 40 24.18 -3.81 0.55
CA GLY A 40 24.32 -2.67 1.47
C GLY A 40 24.17 -1.28 0.82
N ARG A 41 24.23 -1.16 -0.51
CA ARG A 41 24.06 0.14 -1.19
C ARG A 41 22.58 0.54 -1.23
N LYS A 42 22.22 1.59 -0.49
CA LYS A 42 20.95 2.32 -0.64
C LYS A 42 21.26 3.71 -1.21
N LYS A 43 21.05 3.90 -2.52
CA LYS A 43 21.20 5.23 -3.14
C LYS A 43 20.15 6.17 -2.54
N ARG A 44 20.57 7.39 -2.24
CA ARG A 44 19.65 8.45 -1.83
C ARG A 44 18.73 8.79 -3.01
N PRO A 45 17.39 8.76 -2.84
CA PRO A 45 16.49 9.20 -3.91
C PRO A 45 16.66 10.68 -4.18
N GLU A 46 16.69 11.08 -5.45
CA GLU A 46 16.79 12.48 -5.90
C GLU A 46 15.62 13.32 -5.37
N LEU A 47 14.44 12.70 -5.25
CA LEU A 47 13.24 13.26 -4.63
C LEU A 47 13.52 13.88 -3.24
N ARG A 48 14.53 13.39 -2.51
CA ARG A 48 14.90 13.92 -1.20
C ARG A 48 15.46 15.34 -1.27
N ASP A 49 16.10 15.70 -2.38
CA ASP A 49 16.67 17.03 -2.54
C ASP A 49 15.60 18.02 -3.01
N PHE A 50 14.66 17.56 -3.85
CA PHE A 50 13.43 18.31 -4.17
C PHE A 50 12.59 18.60 -2.92
N ILE A 51 12.34 17.61 -2.05
CA ILE A 51 11.61 17.82 -0.79
C ILE A 51 12.29 18.84 0.10
N LYS A 52 13.63 18.76 0.22
CA LYS A 52 14.39 19.64 1.11
C LYS A 52 14.38 21.10 0.66
N ARG A 53 14.22 21.35 -0.65
CA ARG A 53 14.12 22.70 -1.20
C ARG A 53 12.78 23.38 -0.89
N VAL A 54 11.71 22.60 -0.73
CA VAL A 54 10.35 23.12 -0.48
C VAL A 54 10.14 23.35 1.02
N PRO A 55 9.60 24.50 1.45
CA PRO A 55 9.26 24.71 2.85
C PRO A 55 8.16 23.74 3.31
N LYS A 56 8.19 23.35 4.58
CA LYS A 56 7.13 22.51 5.16
C LYS A 56 5.79 23.25 5.09
N LEU A 57 4.73 22.54 4.74
CA LEU A 57 3.37 23.09 4.78
C LEU A 57 3.00 23.45 6.24
N ARG A 58 2.46 24.66 6.43
CA ARG A 58 1.92 25.10 7.73
C ARG A 58 0.75 24.18 8.12
N GLY A 59 0.70 23.75 9.38
CA GLY A 59 -0.36 22.85 9.88
C GLY A 59 -0.25 21.38 9.46
N ARG A 60 0.83 20.96 8.76
CA ARG A 60 1.04 19.54 8.42
C ARG A 60 1.10 18.68 9.68
N GLY A 61 0.22 17.68 9.77
CA GLY A 61 0.13 16.77 10.92
C GLY A 61 -0.95 17.16 11.96
N LYS A 62 -1.56 18.35 11.83
CA LYS A 62 -2.82 18.65 12.51
C LYS A 62 -3.97 17.97 11.75
N SER A 63 -4.95 17.40 12.48
CA SER A 63 -6.16 16.75 11.96
C SER A 63 -5.96 15.62 10.91
N SER A 64 -4.87 14.86 10.99
CA SER A 64 -4.58 13.74 10.07
C SER A 64 -5.64 12.64 10.03
N LEU A 65 -6.42 12.49 11.11
CA LEU A 65 -7.52 11.54 11.24
C LEU A 65 -8.89 12.13 10.88
N LYS A 66 -8.96 13.33 10.28
CA LYS A 66 -10.24 13.91 9.84
C LYS A 66 -10.85 13.01 8.75
N SER A 67 -12.09 12.59 8.94
CA SER A 67 -12.83 11.81 7.95
C SER A 67 -12.88 12.57 6.62
N ARG A 68 -12.63 11.87 5.52
CA ARG A 68 -12.80 12.42 4.17
C ARG A 68 -14.27 12.58 3.81
N GLN A 69 -15.14 11.80 4.45
CA GLN A 69 -16.58 11.89 4.31
C GLN A 69 -17.07 13.19 4.94
N ALA A 70 -17.86 13.94 4.17
CA ALA A 70 -18.64 15.04 4.70
C ALA A 70 -19.61 14.50 5.76
N LYS A 71 -19.74 15.21 6.89
CA LYS A 71 -20.77 14.89 7.87
C LYS A 71 -22.12 15.22 7.25
N LEU A 72 -23.09 14.31 7.35
CA LEU A 72 -24.48 14.61 7.00
C LEU A 72 -24.98 15.72 7.93
N THR A 73 -25.67 16.72 7.39
CA THR A 73 -26.25 17.83 8.15
C THR A 73 -27.71 18.03 7.80
N GLY A 74 -28.46 18.62 8.73
CA GLY A 74 -29.88 18.93 8.53
C GLY A 74 -30.76 17.69 8.27
N PRO A 75 -31.73 17.77 7.35
CA PRO A 75 -32.75 16.73 7.17
C PRO A 75 -32.19 15.39 6.69
N ALA A 76 -31.04 15.39 5.99
CA ALA A 76 -30.38 14.17 5.55
C ALA A 76 -29.79 13.35 6.71
N LEU A 77 -29.44 14.00 7.82
CA LEU A 77 -29.00 13.31 9.02
C LEU A 77 -30.19 12.68 9.76
N THR A 78 -31.33 13.37 9.83
CA THR A 78 -32.52 12.85 10.52
C THR A 78 -33.10 11.63 9.81
N THR A 79 -33.14 11.64 8.47
CA THR A 79 -33.58 10.47 7.69
C THR A 79 -32.62 9.29 7.87
N TYR A 80 -31.31 9.53 7.76
CA TYR A 80 -30.29 8.49 7.97
C TYR A 80 -30.37 7.86 9.37
N LEU A 81 -30.57 8.67 10.42
CA LEU A 81 -30.70 8.17 11.79
C LEU A 81 -32.00 7.38 12.00
N ALA A 82 -33.11 7.85 11.43
CA ALA A 82 -34.39 7.16 11.49
C ALA A 82 -34.31 5.79 10.79
N GLU A 83 -33.75 5.74 9.58
CA GLU A 83 -33.51 4.51 8.83
C GLU A 83 -32.56 3.55 9.58
N ARG A 84 -31.51 4.07 10.22
CA ARG A 84 -30.58 3.25 10.99
C ARG A 84 -31.24 2.65 12.23
N LYS A 85 -32.10 3.40 12.92
CA LYS A 85 -32.86 2.92 14.09
C LYS A 85 -33.87 1.83 13.70
N ALA A 86 -34.48 1.94 12.52
CA ALA A 86 -35.43 0.93 12.04
C ALA A 86 -34.76 -0.41 11.63
N ARG A 87 -33.44 -0.42 11.41
CA ARG A 87 -32.67 -1.62 11.04
C ARG A 87 -32.05 -2.36 12.23
N SER A 88 -32.12 -1.80 13.45
CA SER A 88 -31.69 -2.46 14.69
C SER A 88 -32.87 -3.10 15.40
#